data_AF-A0A7X7SQZ4-F1
#
_entry.id   AF-A0A7X7SQZ4-F1
#
_cell.length_a   1.000
_cell.length_b   1.000
_cell.length_c   1.000
_cell.angle_alpha   90.00
_cell.angle_beta   90.00
_cell.angle_gamma   90.00
#
_symmetry.space_group_name_H-M   'P 1'
#
loop_
_entity.id
_entity.type
_entity.pdbx_description
1 polymer ?
#
loop_
_entity_poly.entity_id
_entity_poly.type
_entity_poly.pdbx_seq_one_letter_code
_entity_poly.pdbx_strand_id
1 'polypeptide(L)' 'MSARKTAQPPRTFQDLIFALQTYWAGQGCVVLQPYDMEMGAGTFHTATLLRAVG' A
#
# COMPACT_ATOMS: atom_id res chain seq x y z
N MET A 1 -19.33 4.86 19.96
CA MET A 1 -19.08 3.66 19.12
C MET A 1 -19.51 3.98 17.70
N SER A 2 -18.59 4.43 16.84
CA SER A 2 -18.91 4.78 15.45
C SER A 2 -19.00 3.51 14.62
N ALA A 3 -20.17 3.25 14.03
CA ALA A 3 -20.39 2.14 13.11
C ALA A 3 -19.34 2.18 11.98
N ARG A 4 -18.75 1.02 11.64
CA ARG A 4 -17.94 0.88 10.43
C ARG A 4 -18.86 1.09 9.23
N LYS A 5 -18.78 2.26 8.61
CA LYS A 5 -19.41 2.54 7.32
C LYS A 5 -18.77 1.59 6.30
N THR A 6 -19.57 0.70 5.69
CA THR A 6 -19.09 -0.14 4.59
C THR A 6 -18.67 0.77 3.45
N ALA A 7 -17.38 0.76 3.11
CA ALA A 7 -16.84 1.57 2.03
C ALA A 7 -17.43 1.09 0.69
N GLN A 8 -17.88 2.04 -0.14
CA GLN A 8 -18.30 1.73 -1.51
C GLN A 8 -17.10 1.18 -2.31
N PRO A 9 -17.32 0.24 -3.24
CA PRO A 9 -16.23 -0.31 -4.04
C PRO A 9 -15.57 0.78 -4.90
N PRO A 10 -14.24 0.72 -5.13
CA PRO A 10 -13.53 1.68 -5.96
C PRO A 10 -14.10 1.73 -7.38
N ARG A 11 -14.23 2.94 -7.94
CA ARG A 11 -14.80 3.14 -9.28
C ARG A 11 -13.74 3.33 -10.36
N THR A 12 -12.54 3.74 -9.97
CA THR A 12 -11.38 3.87 -10.86
C THR A 12 -10.18 3.08 -10.34
N PHE A 13 -9.18 2.84 -11.19
CA PHE A 13 -7.93 2.22 -10.76
C PHE A 13 -7.17 3.08 -9.74
N GLN A 14 -7.23 4.41 -9.90
CA GLN A 14 -6.66 5.35 -8.92
C GLN A 14 -7.35 5.24 -7.56
N ASP A 15 -8.69 5.12 -7.54
CA ASP A 15 -9.44 4.91 -6.30
C ASP A 15 -9.05 3.58 -5.65
N LEU A 16 -8.79 2.53 -6.44
CA LEU A 16 -8.34 1.24 -5.93
C LEU A 16 -6.97 1.37 -5.25
N ILE A 17 -6.02 2.07 -5.88
CA ILE A 17 -4.71 2.36 -5.29
C ILE A 17 -4.88 3.13 -3.97
N PHE A 18 -5.68 4.18 -3.94
CA PHE A 18 -5.90 4.99 -2.74
C PHE A 18 -6.64 4.23 -1.63
N ALA A 19 -7.59 3.37 -1.99
CA ALA A 19 -8.28 2.50 -1.03
C ALA A 19 -7.29 1.55 -0.33
N LEU A 20 -6.39 0.92 -1.09
CA LEU A 20 -5.36 0.04 -0.54
C LEU A 20 -4.35 0.81 0.32
N GLN A 21 -3.86 1.96 -0.13
CA GLN A 21 -2.94 2.79 0.64
C GLN A 21 -3.57 3.25 1.96
N THR A 22 -4.82 3.71 1.94
CA THR A 22 -5.55 4.13 3.14
C THR A 22 -5.76 2.97 4.12
N TYR A 23 -6.14 1.80 3.60
CA TYR A 23 -6.33 0.61 4.42
C TYR A 23 -5.04 0.22 5.16
N TRP A 24 -3.93 0.06 4.43
CA TRP A 24 -2.65 -0.35 5.01
C TRP A 24 -2.05 0.72 5.92
N ALA A 25 -2.21 2.01 5.61
CA ALA A 25 -1.84 3.10 6.52
C ALA A 25 -2.61 3.00 7.85
N GLY A 26 -3.91 2.68 7.80
CA GLY A 26 -4.72 2.41 8.99
C GLY A 26 -4.34 1.15 9.76
N GLN A 27 -3.62 0.21 9.15
CA GLN A 27 -3.01 -0.95 9.82
C GLN A 27 -1.60 -0.65 10.39
N GLY A 28 -1.13 0.59 10.28
CA GLY A 28 0.20 1.01 10.76
C GLY A 28 1.33 0.76 9.76
N CYS A 29 1.04 0.42 8.51
CA CYS A 29 2.06 0.31 7.46
C CYS A 29 2.48 1.70 6.96
N VAL A 30 3.78 1.86 6.70
CA VAL A 30 4.30 3.05 6.02
C VAL A 30 4.04 2.91 4.52
N VAL A 31 3.39 3.91 3.92
CA VAL A 31 3.14 3.97 2.48
C VAL A 31 4.34 4.61 1.78
N LEU A 32 5.11 3.79 1.05
CA LEU A 32 6.31 4.22 0.33
C LEU A 32 6.01 4.51 -1.14
N GLN A 33 6.83 5.38 -1.74
CA GLN A 33 6.78 5.65 -3.17
C GLN A 33 7.43 4.52 -3.98
N PRO A 34 7.07 4.35 -5.26
CA PRO A 34 7.78 3.44 -6.16
C PRO A 34 9.27 3.75 -6.23
N TYR A 35 10.08 2.70 -6.43
CA TYR A 35 11.52 2.86 -6.62
C TYR A 35 11.81 3.45 -8.00
N ASP A 36 12.85 4.28 -8.10
CA ASP A 36 13.25 5.02 -9.29
C ASP A 36 14.16 4.22 -10.24
N MET A 37 14.16 2.89 -10.10
CA MET A 37 14.90 1.95 -10.95
C MET A 37 14.00 0.81 -11.41
N GLU A 38 14.30 0.23 -12.57
CA GLU A 38 13.55 -0.91 -13.10
C GLU A 38 13.72 -2.15 -12.21
N MET A 39 12.59 -2.76 -11.84
CA MET A 39 12.54 -3.97 -11.04
C MET A 39 11.40 -4.85 -11.54
N GLY A 40 11.57 -6.17 -11.52
CA GLY A 40 10.53 -7.11 -11.99
C GLY A 40 9.36 -7.28 -11.01
N ALA A 41 9.56 -6.98 -9.73
CA ALA A 41 8.55 -7.11 -8.66
C ALA A 41 8.92 -6.24 -7.45
N GLY A 42 7.92 -5.87 -6.64
CA GLY A 42 8.12 -5.09 -5.41
C GLY A 42 8.95 -5.80 -4.32
N THR A 43 9.17 -7.11 -4.44
CA THR A 43 10.08 -7.86 -3.56
C THR A 43 11.54 -7.45 -3.75
N PHE A 44 11.92 -6.92 -4.92
CA PHE A 44 13.26 -6.37 -5.16
C PHE A 44 13.43 -4.93 -4.65
N HIS A 45 12.35 -4.28 -4.19
CA HIS A 45 12.45 -2.97 -3.53
C HIS A 45 13.30 -3.10 -2.27
N THR A 46 14.22 -2.16 -2.03
CA THR A 46 15.13 -2.18 -0.85
C THR A 46 14.37 -2.21 0.47
N ALA A 47 13.28 -1.44 0.57
CA ALA A 47 12.34 -1.46 1.69
C ALA A 47 11.57 -2.79 1.90
N THR A 48 11.68 -3.75 0.98
CA THR A 48 11.19 -5.12 1.16
C THR A 48 12.36 -6.07 1.37
N LEU A 49 13.28 -6.19 0.40
CA LEU A 49 14.37 -7.16 0.41
C LEU A 49 15.29 -6.98 1.61
N LEU A 50 15.79 -5.76 1.85
CA LEU A 50 16.75 -5.50 2.92
C LEU A 50 16.03 -5.35 4.26
N ARG A 51 14.86 -4.72 4.28
CA ARG A 51 14.07 -4.54 5.51
C ARG A 51 13.59 -5.86 6.12
N ALA A 52 13.46 -6.92 5.33
CA ALA A 52 13.08 -8.24 5.81
C ALA A 52 14.21 -8.97 6.58
N VAL A 53 15.46 -8.50 6.52
CA VAL A 53 16.65 -9.23 7.00
C VAL A 53 17.15 -8.75 8.39
N GLY A 54 16.35 -7.98 9.12
CA GLY A 54 16.64 -7.56 10.51
C GLY A 54 17.17 -6.15 10.62
#